data_AF-A0AA86LXX3-F1
#
_entry.id   AF-A0AA86LXX3-F1
#
_cell.length_a   1.000
_cell.length_b   1.000
_cell.length_c   1.000
_cell.angle_alpha   90.00
_cell.angle_beta   90.00
_cell.angle_gamma   90.00
#
_symmetry.space_group_name_H-M   'P 1'
#
loop_
_entity.id
_entity.type
_entity.pdbx_description
1 polymer ?
#
loop_
_entity_poly.entity_id
_entity_poly.type
_entity_poly.pdbx_seq_one_letter_code
_entity_poly.pdbx_strand_id
1 'polypeptide(L)'
;MDGVVVGEFRFDSLNRILHIRYDTMACFVLVNFAAPPELPDELAVAPMNAGLFTLLGAECNIVSQVVDELQLHEVVFLPASADYNGHSWETLAPFFQPLTVLAIKSGGSFDGNGGIERAALYLSAGVASLRTLPFASNTLDACRELALDEHTQVPVSLLAHALVAVRWEHCFLEFYRCVERLFSLPTILALKDDLKISHAAVAVSSALERVIGWRKAEEPGLLTLLTECETACLHFHGKFVGLDATLHREYSTKMVAAHIYKLRNSIVHYRPATDLPTLNEQAWKLLLDFLVEIISFLYGKFRPELITTGAAASSAVPA
;
A
#
# COMPACT_ATOMS: atom_id res chain seq x y z
N MET A 1 7.94 -26.72 16.18
CA MET A 1 7.85 -26.15 14.82
C MET A 1 7.70 -24.67 15.07
N ASP A 2 8.78 -23.92 14.93
CA ASP A 2 8.84 -22.53 15.40
C ASP A 2 8.56 -21.59 14.22
N GLY A 3 7.35 -21.75 13.68
CA GLY A 3 6.82 -20.94 12.58
C GLY A 3 5.61 -20.15 13.04
N VAL A 4 5.57 -18.86 12.72
CA VAL A 4 4.46 -17.98 13.09
C VAL A 4 4.04 -17.15 11.88
N VAL A 5 2.72 -17.04 11.70
CA VAL A 5 2.11 -16.07 10.78
C VAL A 5 2.18 -14.70 11.44
N VAL A 6 2.98 -13.81 10.87
CA VAL A 6 3.23 -12.46 11.38
C VAL A 6 2.15 -11.48 10.92
N GLY A 7 1.57 -11.71 9.74
CA GLY A 7 0.52 -10.86 9.20
C GLY A 7 -0.16 -11.44 7.97
N GLU A 8 -1.30 -10.87 7.62
CA GLU A 8 -2.10 -11.22 6.44
C GLU A 8 -2.56 -9.94 5.74
N PHE A 9 -2.45 -9.90 4.41
CA PHE A 9 -3.08 -8.87 3.57
C PHE A 9 -4.02 -9.57 2.59
N ARG A 10 -5.28 -9.17 2.58
CA ARG A 10 -6.31 -9.76 1.72
C ARG A 10 -6.64 -8.82 0.56
N PHE A 11 -6.55 -9.32 -0.66
CA PHE A 11 -7.03 -8.65 -1.86
C PHE A 11 -8.54 -8.86 -2.01
N ASP A 12 -9.00 -10.08 -1.77
CA ASP A 12 -10.40 -10.47 -1.74
C ASP A 12 -10.59 -11.70 -0.81
N SER A 13 -11.68 -12.46 -0.99
CA SER A 13 -11.98 -13.64 -0.18
C SER A 13 -11.05 -14.83 -0.45
N LEU A 14 -10.38 -14.88 -1.60
CA LEU A 14 -9.53 -15.99 -2.06
C LEU A 14 -8.05 -15.59 -2.15
N ASN A 15 -7.77 -14.39 -2.66
CA ASN A 15 -6.44 -13.88 -2.93
C ASN A 15 -5.88 -13.14 -1.72
N ARG A 16 -4.73 -13.58 -1.22
CA ARG A 16 -4.06 -12.97 -0.07
C ARG A 16 -2.56 -13.23 -0.02
N ILE A 17 -1.86 -12.40 0.75
CA ILE A 17 -0.45 -12.57 1.12
C ILE A 17 -0.41 -12.91 2.60
N LEU A 18 0.39 -13.92 2.94
CA LEU A 18 0.72 -14.26 4.32
C LEU A 18 2.19 -13.91 4.55
N HIS A 19 2.48 -13.16 5.61
CA HIS A 19 3.85 -12.94 6.06
C HIS A 19 4.16 -13.97 7.13
N ILE A 20 5.16 -14.81 6.88
CA ILE A 20 5.54 -15.92 7.74
C ILE A 20 7.00 -15.77 8.14
N ARG A 21 7.27 -16.01 9.42
CA ARG A 21 8.62 -16.24 9.95
C ARG A 21 8.71 -17.70 10.38
N TYR A 22 9.62 -18.44 9.78
CA TYR A 22 9.82 -19.86 10.01
C TYR A 22 11.31 -20.14 10.14
N ASP A 23 11.75 -20.58 11.32
CA ASP A 23 13.17 -20.78 11.63
C ASP A 23 14.00 -19.50 11.36
N THR A 24 15.03 -19.56 10.51
CA THR A 24 15.82 -18.38 10.09
C THR A 24 15.28 -17.69 8.83
N MET A 25 14.14 -18.13 8.29
CA MET A 25 13.57 -17.64 7.04
C MET A 25 12.37 -16.71 7.31
N ALA A 26 12.38 -15.54 6.68
CA ALA A 26 11.20 -14.70 6.52
C ALA A 26 10.70 -14.84 5.07
N CYS A 27 9.40 -15.02 4.89
CA CYS A 27 8.81 -15.16 3.56
C CYS A 27 7.40 -14.61 3.45
N PHE A 28 7.02 -14.26 2.23
CA PHE A 28 5.62 -14.10 1.85
C PHE A 28 5.11 -15.37 1.19
N VAL A 29 3.91 -15.81 1.54
CA VAL A 29 3.19 -16.84 0.80
C VAL A 29 2.03 -16.18 0.06
N LEU A 30 2.09 -16.24 -1.26
CA LEU A 30 1.03 -15.81 -2.16
C LEU A 30 0.01 -16.93 -2.28
N VAL A 31 -1.24 -16.63 -2.00
CA VAL A 31 -2.34 -17.59 -2.02
C VAL A 31 -3.27 -17.25 -3.16
N ASN A 32 -3.50 -18.22 -4.05
CA ASN A 32 -4.39 -18.18 -5.20
C ASN A 32 -3.93 -17.28 -6.37
N PHE A 33 -2.68 -16.82 -6.36
CA PHE A 33 -2.05 -16.13 -7.49
C PHE A 33 -0.55 -16.42 -7.58
N ALA A 34 0.00 -16.28 -8.78
CA ALA A 34 1.41 -16.49 -9.06
C ALA A 34 2.23 -15.22 -8.76
N ALA A 35 3.52 -15.41 -8.53
CA ALA A 35 4.46 -14.29 -8.50
C ALA A 35 4.50 -13.56 -9.85
N PRO A 36 4.68 -12.23 -9.87
CA PRO A 36 4.93 -11.50 -11.10
C PRO A 36 6.22 -12.00 -11.77
N PRO A 37 6.33 -11.82 -13.10
CA PRO A 37 7.55 -12.20 -13.83
C PRO A 37 8.78 -11.40 -13.36
N GLU A 38 8.57 -10.18 -12.87
CA GLU A 38 9.62 -9.30 -12.35
C GLU A 38 9.48 -9.15 -10.83
N LEU A 39 10.38 -9.80 -10.10
CA LEU A 39 10.55 -9.60 -8.67
C LEU A 39 11.72 -8.63 -8.42
N PRO A 40 11.63 -7.79 -7.38
CA PRO A 40 12.76 -6.98 -6.95
C PRO A 40 13.85 -7.89 -6.34
N ASP A 41 15.09 -7.43 -6.32
CA ASP A 41 16.25 -8.19 -5.80
C ASP A 41 16.10 -8.67 -4.34
N GLU A 42 15.19 -8.05 -3.59
CA GLU A 42 14.88 -8.40 -2.21
C GLU A 42 13.91 -9.59 -2.07
N LEU A 43 13.25 -10.01 -3.15
CA LEU A 43 12.28 -11.11 -3.17
C LEU A 43 12.72 -12.18 -4.16
N ALA A 44 12.80 -13.42 -3.70
CA ALA A 44 13.14 -14.56 -4.55
C ALA A 44 12.12 -15.68 -4.39
N VAL A 45 11.75 -16.34 -5.49
CA VAL A 45 10.92 -17.54 -5.41
C VAL A 45 11.68 -18.63 -4.66
N ALA A 46 11.04 -19.23 -3.67
CA ALA A 46 11.58 -20.31 -2.86
C ALA A 46 10.72 -21.57 -2.95
N PRO A 47 11.28 -22.77 -2.75
CA PRO A 47 10.51 -24.00 -2.74
C PRO A 47 9.60 -24.09 -1.51
N MET A 48 8.41 -24.66 -1.69
CA MET A 48 7.55 -25.05 -0.58
C MET A 48 8.16 -26.27 0.10
N ASN A 49 8.40 -26.19 1.41
CA ASN A 49 8.88 -27.31 2.21
C ASN A 49 7.78 -27.85 3.12
N ALA A 50 7.97 -29.07 3.64
CA ALA A 50 6.98 -29.76 4.47
C ALA A 50 6.60 -28.98 5.75
N GLY A 51 7.55 -28.26 6.37
CA GLY A 51 7.32 -27.47 7.57
C GLY A 51 6.41 -26.26 7.29
N LEU A 52 6.71 -25.51 6.23
CA LEU A 52 5.90 -24.38 5.77
C LEU A 52 4.50 -24.84 5.35
N PHE A 53 4.40 -25.94 4.61
CA PHE A 53 3.10 -26.47 4.20
C PHE A 53 2.25 -26.92 5.41
N THR A 54 2.86 -27.59 6.40
CA THR A 54 2.17 -27.99 7.63
C THR A 54 1.67 -26.78 8.41
N LEU A 55 2.49 -25.73 8.51
CA LEU A 55 2.10 -24.46 9.13
C LEU A 55 0.90 -23.82 8.41
N LEU A 56 0.95 -23.76 7.08
CA LEU A 56 -0.14 -23.21 6.27
C LEU A 56 -1.44 -24.00 6.45
N GLY A 57 -1.36 -25.34 6.49
CA GLY A 57 -2.51 -26.20 6.74
C GLY A 57 -3.12 -25.98 8.13
N ALA A 58 -2.29 -25.82 9.16
CA ALA A 58 -2.74 -25.63 10.53
C ALA A 58 -3.33 -24.23 10.78
N GLU A 59 -2.68 -23.18 10.28
CA GLU A 59 -2.95 -21.79 10.70
C GLU A 59 -3.69 -20.97 9.63
N CYS A 60 -3.62 -21.36 8.36
CA CYS A 60 -4.03 -20.49 7.25
C CYS A 60 -5.25 -20.98 6.47
N ASN A 61 -5.86 -22.11 6.85
CA ASN A 61 -7.04 -22.68 6.17
C ASN A 61 -6.84 -22.76 4.64
N ILE A 62 -5.77 -23.43 4.21
CA ILE A 62 -5.54 -23.69 2.79
C ILE A 62 -6.61 -24.66 2.29
N VAL A 63 -7.32 -24.27 1.24
CA VAL A 63 -8.41 -25.06 0.69
C VAL A 63 -7.85 -26.07 -0.32
N SER A 64 -8.28 -27.33 -0.18
CA SER A 64 -8.07 -28.36 -1.19
C SER A 64 -8.91 -28.04 -2.43
N GLN A 65 -8.34 -28.18 -3.62
CA GLN A 65 -9.14 -28.14 -4.84
C GLN A 65 -10.00 -29.40 -4.93
N VAL A 66 -11.12 -29.30 -5.64
CA VAL A 66 -11.94 -30.46 -5.97
C VAL A 66 -11.13 -31.32 -6.93
N VAL A 67 -10.70 -32.50 -6.47
CA VAL A 67 -9.98 -33.49 -7.27
C VAL A 67 -10.73 -34.81 -7.22
N ASP A 68 -10.59 -35.60 -8.28
CA ASP A 68 -11.10 -36.97 -8.34
C ASP A 68 -10.55 -37.81 -7.16
N GLU A 69 -11.45 -38.43 -6.40
CA GLU A 69 -11.10 -39.26 -5.23
C GLU A 69 -10.15 -40.39 -5.62
N LEU A 70 -10.28 -40.92 -6.84
CA LEU A 70 -9.39 -41.97 -7.36
C LEU A 70 -7.96 -41.46 -7.50
N GLN A 71 -7.76 -40.25 -8.04
CA GLN A 71 -6.44 -39.64 -8.19
C GLN A 71 -5.80 -39.37 -6.83
N LEU A 72 -6.58 -38.90 -5.86
CA LEU A 72 -6.09 -38.70 -4.49
C LEU A 72 -5.64 -40.04 -3.88
N HIS A 73 -6.41 -41.10 -4.07
CA HIS A 73 -6.08 -42.44 -3.57
C HIS A 73 -4.81 -43.00 -4.21
N GLU A 74 -4.68 -42.91 -5.54
CA GLU A 74 -3.53 -43.39 -6.31
C GLU A 74 -2.24 -42.64 -6.01
N VAL A 75 -2.31 -41.31 -5.93
CA VAL A 75 -1.13 -40.46 -5.79
C VAL A 75 -0.72 -40.32 -4.33
N VAL A 76 -1.66 -40.13 -3.42
CA VAL A 76 -1.36 -39.77 -2.02
C VAL A 76 -1.34 -40.98 -1.10
N PHE A 77 -2.29 -41.90 -1.22
CA PHE A 77 -2.52 -42.97 -0.23
C PHE A 77 -1.92 -44.34 -0.60
N LEU A 78 -1.75 -44.63 -1.89
CA LEU A 78 -1.26 -45.92 -2.39
C LEU A 78 0.27 -46.18 -2.32
N PRO A 79 1.20 -45.21 -2.21
CA PRO A 79 2.62 -45.55 -2.09
C PRO A 79 2.92 -46.19 -0.73
N ALA A 80 2.77 -47.51 -0.67
CA ALA A 80 3.00 -48.37 0.48
C ALA A 80 4.26 -49.24 0.26
N SER A 81 5.37 -48.61 -0.14
CA SER A 81 6.67 -49.29 -0.21
C SER A 81 7.47 -49.08 1.08
N ALA A 82 8.36 -50.03 1.39
CA ALA A 82 9.26 -49.92 2.55
C ALA A 82 10.23 -48.72 2.45
N ASP A 83 10.41 -48.16 1.27
CA ASP A 83 11.30 -47.03 0.96
C ASP A 83 10.56 -45.68 0.87
N TYR A 84 9.31 -45.61 1.33
CA TYR A 84 8.51 -44.39 1.27
C TYR A 84 9.06 -43.32 2.22
N ASN A 85 9.49 -42.18 1.66
CA ASN A 85 10.08 -41.05 2.39
C ASN A 85 9.18 -39.79 2.40
N GLY A 86 7.89 -39.93 2.05
CA GLY A 86 6.96 -38.81 1.92
C GLY A 86 6.74 -38.36 0.47
N HIS A 87 5.84 -37.40 0.30
CA HIS A 87 5.51 -36.79 -1.01
C HIS A 87 6.31 -35.51 -1.26
N SER A 88 6.68 -35.29 -2.53
CA SER A 88 7.20 -34.00 -2.97
C SER A 88 6.07 -32.96 -3.06
N TRP A 89 6.42 -31.67 -2.96
CA TRP A 89 5.41 -30.61 -3.12
C TRP A 89 4.82 -30.64 -4.53
N GLU A 90 5.61 -30.93 -5.55
CA GLU A 90 5.20 -31.01 -6.95
C GLU A 90 4.10 -32.07 -7.14
N THR A 91 4.16 -33.15 -6.37
CA THR A 91 3.13 -34.19 -6.34
C THR A 91 1.83 -33.72 -5.68
N LEU A 92 1.92 -32.89 -4.63
CA LEU A 92 0.77 -32.44 -3.84
C LEU A 92 0.12 -31.16 -4.38
N ALA A 93 0.89 -30.29 -5.05
CA ALA A 93 0.46 -28.97 -5.52
C ALA A 93 -0.85 -28.99 -6.33
N PRO A 94 -1.12 -29.97 -7.22
CA PRO A 94 -2.39 -30.02 -7.97
C PRO A 94 -3.64 -30.16 -7.08
N PHE A 95 -3.51 -30.64 -5.85
CA PHE A 95 -4.63 -30.87 -4.94
C PHE A 95 -4.98 -29.66 -4.08
N PHE A 96 -4.22 -28.58 -4.15
CA PHE A 96 -4.41 -27.38 -3.32
C PHE A 96 -4.52 -26.13 -4.18
N GLN A 97 -5.16 -25.08 -3.64
CA GLN A 97 -5.13 -23.76 -4.28
C GLN A 97 -3.68 -23.32 -4.57
N PRO A 98 -3.42 -22.53 -5.63
CA PRO A 98 -2.06 -22.12 -5.98
C PRO A 98 -1.34 -21.45 -4.80
N LEU A 99 -0.16 -21.93 -4.46
CA LEU A 99 0.70 -21.35 -3.42
C LEU A 99 2.07 -21.02 -4.02
N THR A 100 2.52 -19.78 -3.85
CA THR A 100 3.87 -19.36 -4.24
C THR A 100 4.59 -18.80 -3.03
N VAL A 101 5.81 -19.26 -2.77
CA VAL A 101 6.64 -18.77 -1.66
C VAL A 101 7.66 -17.78 -2.19
N LEU A 102 7.72 -16.60 -1.58
CA LEU A 102 8.71 -15.57 -1.82
C LEU A 102 9.57 -15.41 -0.58
N ALA A 103 10.83 -15.84 -0.64
CA ALA A 103 11.81 -15.56 0.40
C ALA A 103 12.14 -14.06 0.43
N ILE A 104 12.19 -13.52 1.64
CA ILE A 104 12.53 -12.12 1.90
C ILE A 104 14.01 -12.03 2.23
N LYS A 105 14.74 -11.18 1.53
CA LYS A 105 16.14 -10.85 1.85
C LYS A 105 16.19 -10.07 3.17
N SER A 106 17.03 -10.53 4.10
CA SER A 106 17.14 -9.86 5.40
C SER A 106 17.71 -8.44 5.28
N GLY A 107 17.16 -7.52 6.07
CA GLY A 107 17.57 -6.12 6.12
C GLY A 107 17.11 -5.27 4.94
N GLY A 108 16.23 -5.80 4.07
CA GLY A 108 15.61 -5.05 2.98
C GLY A 108 14.33 -4.30 3.38
N SER A 109 13.79 -3.53 2.44
CA SER A 109 12.51 -2.82 2.47
C SER A 109 11.33 -3.69 2.90
N PHE A 110 11.37 -4.98 2.58
CA PHE A 110 10.31 -5.95 2.92
C PHE A 110 10.52 -6.66 4.27
N ASP A 111 11.72 -6.60 4.87
CA ASP A 111 12.07 -7.26 6.14
C ASP A 111 11.86 -6.33 7.35
N GLY A 112 10.67 -5.71 7.43
CA GLY A 112 10.37 -4.69 8.43
C GLY A 112 8.90 -4.49 8.72
N ASN A 113 8.61 -3.55 9.62
CA ASN A 113 7.24 -3.13 9.89
C ASN A 113 6.65 -2.48 8.63
N GLY A 114 5.46 -2.89 8.21
CA GLY A 114 4.88 -2.47 6.93
C GLY A 114 5.32 -3.30 5.71
N GLY A 115 6.17 -4.33 5.89
CA GLY A 115 6.71 -5.13 4.80
C GLY A 115 5.64 -5.86 3.98
N ILE A 116 4.58 -6.35 4.64
CA ILE A 116 3.47 -7.02 3.94
C ILE A 116 2.63 -6.03 3.11
N GLU A 117 2.42 -4.80 3.60
CA GLU A 117 1.73 -3.75 2.85
C GLU A 117 2.58 -3.25 1.68
N ARG A 118 3.91 -3.18 1.84
CA ARG A 118 4.84 -2.91 0.71
C ARG A 118 4.76 -4.01 -0.33
N ALA A 119 4.76 -5.27 0.09
CA ALA A 119 4.60 -6.41 -0.82
C ALA A 119 3.25 -6.34 -1.54
N ALA A 120 2.16 -6.05 -0.81
CA ALA A 120 0.84 -5.88 -1.38
C ALA A 120 0.78 -4.73 -2.39
N LEU A 121 1.39 -3.58 -2.09
CA LEU A 121 1.49 -2.44 -3.00
C LEU A 121 2.27 -2.80 -4.27
N TYR A 122 3.46 -3.40 -4.13
CA TYR A 122 4.31 -3.79 -5.25
C TYR A 122 3.61 -4.83 -6.14
N LEU A 123 3.05 -5.88 -5.54
CA LEU A 123 2.38 -6.97 -6.26
C LEU A 123 1.10 -6.50 -6.93
N SER A 124 0.26 -5.72 -6.22
CA SER A 124 -0.96 -5.16 -6.81
C SER A 124 -0.63 -4.18 -7.92
N ALA A 125 0.50 -3.46 -7.89
CA ALA A 125 0.91 -2.61 -9.00
C ALA A 125 1.42 -3.42 -10.22
N GLY A 126 2.16 -4.51 -9.99
CA GLY A 126 2.74 -5.35 -11.05
C GLY A 126 1.77 -6.38 -11.67
N VAL A 127 0.79 -6.88 -10.91
CA VAL A 127 -0.08 -7.99 -11.32
C VAL A 127 -1.50 -7.51 -11.58
N ALA A 128 -1.91 -7.49 -12.86
CA ALA A 128 -3.21 -6.97 -13.26
C ALA A 128 -4.40 -7.72 -12.65
N SER A 129 -4.30 -9.04 -12.44
CA SER A 129 -5.38 -9.84 -11.87
C SER A 129 -5.67 -9.54 -10.39
N LEU A 130 -4.77 -8.84 -9.69
CA LEU A 130 -4.98 -8.39 -8.31
C LEU A 130 -5.70 -7.04 -8.22
N ARG A 131 -6.02 -6.41 -9.35
CA ARG A 131 -6.67 -5.12 -9.42
C ARG A 131 -8.02 -5.25 -10.12
N THR A 132 -9.00 -4.48 -9.64
CA THR A 132 -10.28 -4.34 -10.34
C THR A 132 -10.27 -3.17 -11.31
N LEU A 133 -9.61 -2.06 -10.95
CA LEU A 133 -9.63 -0.82 -11.71
C LEU A 133 -8.48 -0.77 -12.74
N PRO A 134 -8.74 -0.25 -13.96
CA PRO A 134 -7.70 -0.09 -14.98
C PRO A 134 -6.87 1.16 -14.71
N PHE A 135 -5.82 1.07 -13.91
CA PHE A 135 -4.91 2.22 -13.66
C PHE A 135 -4.06 2.59 -14.88
N ALA A 136 -3.59 3.84 -14.93
CA ALA A 136 -2.55 4.24 -15.88
C ALA A 136 -1.19 3.63 -15.48
N SER A 137 -0.34 3.32 -16.47
CA SER A 137 0.99 2.73 -16.23
C SER A 137 1.84 3.59 -15.29
N ASN A 138 1.88 4.90 -15.52
CA ASN A 138 2.64 5.84 -14.70
C ASN A 138 2.24 5.79 -13.22
N THR A 139 0.95 5.62 -12.93
CA THR A 139 0.45 5.49 -11.56
C THR A 139 0.96 4.19 -10.91
N LEU A 140 0.94 3.09 -11.66
CA LEU A 140 1.41 1.79 -11.19
C LEU A 140 2.93 1.78 -10.98
N ASP A 141 3.69 2.35 -11.92
CA ASP A 141 5.14 2.46 -11.85
C ASP A 141 5.55 3.30 -10.63
N ALA A 142 4.93 4.47 -10.43
CA ALA A 142 5.18 5.29 -9.25
C ALA A 142 4.82 4.56 -7.94
N CYS A 143 3.76 3.75 -7.92
CA CYS A 143 3.42 2.93 -6.75
C CYS A 143 4.47 1.83 -6.49
N ARG A 144 5.05 1.21 -7.54
CA ARG A 144 6.15 0.24 -7.39
C ARG A 144 7.39 0.92 -6.81
N GLU A 145 7.77 2.08 -7.33
CA GLU A 145 8.91 2.84 -6.80
C GLU A 145 8.71 3.22 -5.33
N LEU A 146 7.52 3.68 -4.95
CA LEU A 146 7.19 3.98 -3.55
C LEU A 146 7.24 2.72 -2.66
N ALA A 147 6.85 1.55 -3.17
CA ALA A 147 6.94 0.30 -2.42
C ALA A 147 8.40 -0.10 -2.13
N LEU A 148 9.30 0.16 -3.08
CA LEU A 148 10.73 -0.16 -3.00
C LEU A 148 11.56 0.87 -2.22
N ASP A 149 11.07 2.09 -2.02
CA ASP A 149 11.77 3.09 -1.20
C ASP A 149 11.65 2.76 0.30
N GLU A 150 12.67 2.11 0.86
CA GLU A 150 12.77 1.76 2.28
C GLU A 150 12.58 2.97 3.22
N HIS A 151 12.98 4.15 2.78
CA HIS A 151 12.98 5.37 3.57
C HIS A 151 11.70 6.18 3.37
N THR A 152 10.79 5.76 2.48
CA THR A 152 9.53 6.46 2.29
C THR A 152 8.74 6.49 3.60
N GLN A 153 8.21 7.68 3.91
CA GLN A 153 7.30 7.87 5.03
C GLN A 153 5.83 7.86 4.57
N VAL A 154 5.61 7.54 3.28
CA VAL A 154 4.26 7.39 2.71
C VAL A 154 3.54 6.25 3.44
N PRO A 155 2.26 6.42 3.83
CA PRO A 155 1.44 5.33 4.34
C PRO A 155 1.17 4.26 3.26
N VAL A 156 2.13 3.34 3.08
CA VAL A 156 2.08 2.28 2.06
C VAL A 156 0.83 1.41 2.16
N SER A 157 0.26 1.25 3.36
CA SER A 157 -1.00 0.54 3.57
C SER A 157 -2.16 1.21 2.81
N LEU A 158 -2.26 2.55 2.86
CA LEU A 158 -3.29 3.29 2.13
C LEU A 158 -3.12 3.12 0.63
N LEU A 159 -1.89 3.17 0.12
CA LEU A 159 -1.62 2.95 -1.30
C LEU A 159 -1.98 1.51 -1.73
N ALA A 160 -1.62 0.51 -0.92
CA ALA A 160 -1.96 -0.89 -1.20
C ALA A 160 -3.48 -1.08 -1.25
N HIS A 161 -4.22 -0.51 -0.30
CA HIS A 161 -5.68 -0.54 -0.29
C HIS A 161 -6.30 0.23 -1.48
N ALA A 162 -5.66 1.32 -1.93
CA ALA A 162 -6.12 2.08 -3.08
C ALA A 162 -6.08 1.24 -4.37
N LEU A 163 -4.99 0.50 -4.61
CA LEU A 163 -4.82 -0.28 -5.84
C LEU A 163 -5.77 -1.48 -5.96
N VAL A 164 -6.27 -1.97 -4.82
CA VAL A 164 -7.18 -3.12 -4.75
C VAL A 164 -8.64 -2.69 -4.62
N ALA A 165 -8.91 -1.38 -4.64
CA ALA A 165 -10.25 -0.85 -4.55
C ALA A 165 -11.09 -1.26 -5.77
N VAL A 166 -12.36 -1.58 -5.53
CA VAL A 166 -13.34 -1.94 -6.57
C VAL A 166 -13.93 -0.67 -7.24
N ARG A 167 -13.79 0.48 -6.59
CA ARG A 167 -14.41 1.74 -6.98
C ARG A 167 -13.40 2.88 -6.99
N TRP A 168 -13.49 3.74 -8.01
CA TRP A 168 -12.60 4.90 -8.16
C TRP A 168 -12.68 5.85 -6.98
N GLU A 169 -13.86 6.06 -6.40
CA GLU A 169 -14.05 6.96 -5.27
C GLU A 169 -13.29 6.49 -4.03
N HIS A 170 -13.27 5.18 -3.78
CA HIS A 170 -12.51 4.59 -2.66
C HIS A 170 -11.00 4.71 -2.91
N CYS A 171 -10.55 4.40 -4.13
CA CYS A 171 -9.15 4.59 -4.51
C CYS A 171 -8.71 6.04 -4.31
N PHE A 172 -9.52 7.00 -4.75
CA PHE A 172 -9.27 8.42 -4.59
C PHE A 172 -9.14 8.82 -3.12
N LEU A 173 -10.04 8.34 -2.24
CA LEU A 173 -9.98 8.67 -0.82
C LEU A 173 -8.70 8.17 -0.15
N GLU A 174 -8.22 6.97 -0.50
CA GLU A 174 -6.97 6.44 0.11
C GLU A 174 -5.73 7.23 -0.35
N PHE A 175 -5.64 7.59 -1.64
CA PHE A 175 -4.58 8.51 -2.11
C PHE A 175 -4.72 9.90 -1.49
N TYR A 176 -5.93 10.44 -1.40
CA TYR A 176 -6.18 11.73 -0.77
C TYR A 176 -5.73 11.76 0.69
N ARG A 177 -6.00 10.70 1.47
CA ARG A 177 -5.55 10.59 2.87
C ARG A 177 -4.03 10.63 3.02
N CYS A 178 -3.28 10.14 2.03
CA CYS A 178 -1.83 10.28 2.01
C CYS A 178 -1.41 11.75 1.95
N VAL A 179 -2.12 12.57 1.16
CA VAL A 179 -1.89 14.02 1.06
C VAL A 179 -2.39 14.74 2.31
N GLU A 180 -3.56 14.37 2.83
CA GLU A 180 -4.19 14.96 4.02
C GLU A 180 -3.28 14.92 5.26
N ARG A 181 -2.54 13.81 5.44
CA ARG A 181 -1.54 13.68 6.52
C ARG A 181 -0.51 14.79 6.53
N LEU A 182 -0.26 15.44 5.38
CA LEU A 182 0.75 16.48 5.23
C LEU A 182 0.21 17.91 5.39
N PHE A 183 -1.12 18.12 5.49
CA PHE A 183 -1.74 19.46 5.49
C PHE A 183 -1.17 20.42 6.52
N SER A 184 -0.80 19.90 7.68
CA SER A 184 -0.26 20.70 8.77
C SER A 184 1.19 21.12 8.55
N LEU A 185 1.99 20.35 7.81
CA LEU A 185 3.45 20.47 7.80
C LEU A 185 3.96 21.85 7.39
N PRO A 186 3.48 22.49 6.30
CA PRO A 186 3.98 23.81 5.93
C PRO A 186 3.74 24.86 7.02
N THR A 187 2.58 24.80 7.69
CA THR A 187 2.25 25.74 8.78
C THR A 187 3.08 25.47 10.03
N ILE A 188 3.30 24.19 10.34
CA ILE A 188 4.15 23.81 11.47
C ILE A 188 5.60 24.16 11.22
N LEU A 189 6.10 24.08 9.99
CA LEU A 189 7.46 24.51 9.66
C LEU A 189 7.67 26.00 9.90
N ALA A 190 6.77 26.85 9.41
CA ALA A 190 6.82 28.28 9.71
C ALA A 190 6.78 28.55 11.22
N LEU A 191 5.89 27.84 11.95
CA LEU A 191 5.80 27.96 13.41
C LEU A 191 7.09 27.51 14.11
N LYS A 192 7.70 26.41 13.67
CA LYS A 192 8.97 25.91 14.20
C LYS A 192 10.08 26.93 14.01
N ASP A 193 10.15 27.56 12.84
CA ASP A 193 11.17 28.54 12.50
C ASP A 193 11.03 29.80 13.35
N ASP A 194 9.81 30.24 13.61
CA ASP A 194 9.52 31.39 14.47
C ASP A 194 9.82 31.10 15.95
N LEU A 195 9.43 29.91 16.43
CA LEU A 195 9.59 29.51 17.84
C LEU A 195 10.92 28.80 18.14
N LYS A 196 11.78 28.60 17.13
CA LYS A 196 13.06 27.88 17.22
C LYS A 196 12.91 26.46 17.79
N ILE A 197 11.88 25.74 17.36
CA ILE A 197 11.61 24.36 17.77
C ILE A 197 12.43 23.38 16.92
N SER A 198 13.25 22.55 17.56
CA SER A 198 14.13 21.58 16.88
C SER A 198 13.46 20.25 16.48
N HIS A 199 12.30 19.93 17.06
CA HIS A 199 11.60 18.67 16.80
C HIS A 199 11.06 18.61 15.36
N ALA A 200 10.96 17.41 14.80
CA ALA A 200 10.34 17.18 13.49
C ALA A 200 8.90 17.73 13.46
N ALA A 201 8.48 18.30 12.33
CA ALA A 201 7.19 18.95 12.17
C ALA A 201 6.02 17.97 12.41
N VAL A 202 6.17 16.70 12.04
CA VAL A 202 5.16 15.68 12.35
C VAL A 202 4.96 15.52 13.87
N ALA A 203 6.03 15.54 14.66
CA ALA A 203 5.96 15.41 16.11
C ALA A 203 5.31 16.63 16.76
N VAL A 204 5.64 17.83 16.28
CA VAL A 204 5.01 19.08 16.74
C VAL A 204 3.53 19.09 16.38
N SER A 205 3.16 18.67 15.16
CA SER A 205 1.77 18.56 14.73
C SER A 205 0.96 17.60 15.63
N SER A 206 1.49 16.40 15.88
CA SER A 206 0.86 15.43 16.79
C SER A 206 0.74 15.96 18.22
N ALA A 207 1.72 16.73 18.71
CA ALA A 207 1.65 17.34 20.03
C ALA A 207 0.54 18.40 20.12
N LEU A 208 0.43 19.27 19.11
CA LEU A 208 -0.62 20.31 19.07
C LEU A 208 -2.02 19.72 18.99
N GLU A 209 -2.20 18.67 18.18
CA GLU A 209 -3.47 17.96 18.10
C GLU A 209 -3.83 17.32 19.44
N ARG A 210 -2.89 16.65 20.09
CA ARG A 210 -3.12 15.96 21.37
C ARG A 210 -3.39 16.92 22.53
N VAL A 211 -2.67 18.04 22.62
CA VAL A 211 -2.71 18.93 23.78
C VAL A 211 -3.83 19.96 23.67
N ILE A 212 -4.05 20.53 22.48
CA ILE A 212 -5.01 21.62 22.30
C ILE A 212 -6.06 21.33 21.21
N GLY A 213 -6.07 20.14 20.61
CA GLY A 213 -7.01 19.79 19.56
C GLY A 213 -6.78 20.52 18.24
N TRP A 214 -5.61 21.16 18.06
CA TRP A 214 -5.36 21.94 16.85
C TRP A 214 -5.10 21.03 15.65
N ARG A 215 -5.82 21.28 14.56
CA ARG A 215 -5.63 20.65 13.26
C ARG A 215 -5.72 21.73 12.18
N LYS A 216 -4.96 21.57 11.10
CA LYS A 216 -5.07 22.46 9.94
C LYS A 216 -6.41 22.22 9.24
N ALA A 217 -7.10 23.29 8.87
CA ALA A 217 -8.29 23.19 8.02
C ALA A 217 -7.94 22.60 6.65
N GLU A 218 -8.79 21.71 6.14
CA GLU A 218 -8.49 20.87 4.96
C GLU A 218 -8.25 21.68 3.68
N GLU A 219 -9.21 22.49 3.23
CA GLU A 219 -9.10 23.24 1.96
C GLU A 219 -7.88 24.21 1.96
N PRO A 220 -7.64 25.02 3.01
CA PRO A 220 -6.42 25.82 3.09
C PRO A 220 -5.12 24.99 3.15
N GLY A 221 -5.16 23.84 3.82
CA GLY A 221 -4.02 22.91 3.91
C GLY A 221 -3.67 22.32 2.55
N LEU A 222 -4.68 21.84 1.81
CA LEU A 222 -4.53 21.33 0.46
C LEU A 222 -4.00 22.41 -0.50
N LEU A 223 -4.55 23.62 -0.46
CA LEU A 223 -4.06 24.74 -1.26
C LEU A 223 -2.57 24.99 -1.01
N THR A 224 -2.16 25.02 0.26
CA THR A 224 -0.76 25.27 0.63
C THR A 224 0.16 24.19 0.06
N LEU A 225 -0.19 22.91 0.21
CA LEU A 225 0.59 21.80 -0.37
C LEU A 225 0.66 21.87 -1.89
N LEU A 226 -0.47 22.15 -2.55
CA LEU A 226 -0.51 22.24 -4.01
C LEU A 226 0.31 23.43 -4.54
N THR A 227 0.41 24.52 -3.78
CA THR A 227 1.31 25.64 -4.12
C THR A 227 2.79 25.22 -4.04
N GLU A 228 3.15 24.33 -3.12
CA GLU A 228 4.49 23.74 -3.09
C GLU A 228 4.75 22.89 -4.35
N CYS A 229 3.74 22.16 -4.83
CA CYS A 229 3.82 21.33 -6.04
C CYS A 229 3.85 22.14 -7.33
N GLU A 230 3.13 23.26 -7.41
CA GLU A 230 3.04 24.10 -8.62
C GLU A 230 4.41 24.50 -9.17
N THR A 231 5.37 24.73 -8.27
CA THR A 231 6.75 25.12 -8.63
C THR A 231 7.63 23.97 -9.08
N ALA A 232 7.24 22.71 -8.83
CA ALA A 232 8.11 21.55 -8.94
C ALA A 232 7.56 20.39 -9.79
N CYS A 233 6.24 20.21 -9.86
CA CYS A 233 5.60 19.17 -10.66
C CYS A 233 5.46 19.62 -12.12
N LEU A 234 6.15 18.93 -13.02
CA LEU A 234 6.07 19.18 -14.46
C LEU A 234 4.62 19.02 -14.93
N HIS A 235 4.10 20.02 -15.65
CA HIS A 235 2.73 20.00 -16.19
C HIS A 235 1.61 19.91 -15.14
N PHE A 236 1.83 20.38 -13.90
CA PHE A 236 0.82 20.46 -12.83
C PHE A 236 -0.56 20.93 -13.34
N HIS A 237 -0.58 22.04 -14.08
CA HIS A 237 -1.80 22.57 -14.69
C HIS A 237 -2.26 21.80 -15.94
N GLY A 238 -1.33 21.29 -16.75
CA GLY A 238 -1.63 20.58 -18.00
C GLY A 238 -2.34 19.24 -17.78
N LYS A 239 -1.98 18.49 -16.74
CA LYS A 239 -2.66 17.25 -16.37
C LYS A 239 -4.08 17.51 -15.84
N PHE A 240 -4.25 18.59 -15.07
CA PHE A 240 -5.53 18.93 -14.47
C PHE A 240 -6.53 19.52 -15.50
N VAL A 241 -6.05 20.22 -16.53
CA VAL A 241 -6.86 20.62 -17.70
C VAL A 241 -7.47 19.42 -18.43
N GLY A 242 -6.83 18.25 -18.38
CA GLY A 242 -7.37 17.01 -18.95
C GLY A 242 -8.57 16.41 -18.19
N LEU A 243 -8.86 16.88 -16.97
CA LEU A 243 -9.98 16.39 -16.15
C LEU A 243 -11.31 17.04 -16.53
N ASP A 244 -11.28 18.27 -17.02
CA ASP A 244 -12.47 19.01 -17.40
C ASP A 244 -12.12 20.03 -18.49
N ALA A 245 -12.56 19.72 -19.71
CA ALA A 245 -12.35 20.54 -20.91
C ALA A 245 -13.06 21.90 -20.84
N THR A 246 -13.98 22.13 -19.89
CA THR A 246 -14.56 23.46 -19.69
C THR A 246 -13.58 24.42 -19.02
N LEU A 247 -12.47 23.91 -18.47
CA LEU A 247 -11.49 24.67 -17.69
C LEU A 247 -10.28 25.14 -18.53
N HIS A 248 -10.42 25.17 -19.87
CA HIS A 248 -9.33 25.38 -20.83
C HIS A 248 -8.60 26.75 -20.82
N ARG A 249 -8.94 27.75 -19.99
CA ARG A 249 -8.37 29.12 -20.17
C ARG A 249 -7.82 29.86 -18.96
N GLU A 250 -8.21 29.58 -17.72
CA GLU A 250 -7.64 30.26 -16.55
C GLU A 250 -7.56 29.30 -15.37
N TYR A 251 -6.40 28.69 -15.18
CA TYR A 251 -6.16 27.83 -14.03
C TYR A 251 -5.35 28.53 -12.96
N SER A 252 -5.77 28.34 -11.72
CA SER A 252 -4.96 28.61 -10.54
C SER A 252 -4.93 27.40 -9.63
N THR A 253 -3.85 27.23 -8.87
CA THR A 253 -3.72 26.23 -7.82
C THR A 253 -4.90 26.25 -6.84
N LYS A 254 -5.48 27.44 -6.60
CA LYS A 254 -6.70 27.61 -5.79
C LYS A 254 -7.90 26.88 -6.38
N MET A 255 -8.10 26.92 -7.69
CA MET A 255 -9.19 26.21 -8.36
C MET A 255 -8.98 24.70 -8.33
N VAL A 256 -7.75 24.23 -8.50
CA VAL A 256 -7.39 22.81 -8.37
C VAL A 256 -7.71 22.30 -6.96
N ALA A 257 -7.25 23.03 -5.93
CA ALA A 257 -7.51 22.69 -4.53
C ALA A 257 -9.02 22.62 -4.24
N ALA A 258 -9.78 23.63 -4.67
CA ALA A 258 -11.22 23.69 -4.47
C ALA A 258 -11.95 22.52 -5.17
N HIS A 259 -11.51 22.14 -6.36
CA HIS A 259 -12.10 21.03 -7.10
C HIS A 259 -11.84 19.68 -6.41
N ILE A 260 -10.60 19.39 -6.02
CA ILE A 260 -10.24 18.15 -5.31
C ILE A 260 -10.96 18.08 -3.97
N TYR A 261 -11.02 19.19 -3.22
CA TYR A 261 -11.74 19.27 -1.96
C TYR A 261 -13.24 19.05 -2.14
N LYS A 262 -13.86 19.65 -3.16
CA LYS A 262 -15.28 19.45 -3.49
C LYS A 262 -15.57 17.99 -3.84
N LEU A 263 -14.72 17.37 -4.66
CA LEU A 263 -14.81 15.95 -5.03
C LEU A 263 -14.71 15.05 -3.79
N ARG A 264 -13.75 15.30 -2.90
CA ARG A 264 -13.63 14.56 -1.64
C ARG A 264 -14.89 14.70 -0.79
N ASN A 265 -15.42 15.90 -0.65
CA ASN A 265 -16.62 16.16 0.13
C ASN A 265 -17.87 15.52 -0.47
N SER A 266 -18.02 15.46 -1.80
CA SER A 266 -19.17 14.81 -2.42
C SER A 266 -19.14 13.30 -2.28
N ILE A 267 -17.97 12.69 -2.22
CA ILE A 267 -17.82 11.25 -1.94
C ILE A 267 -18.13 10.95 -0.48
N VAL A 268 -17.58 11.73 0.47
CA VAL A 268 -17.72 11.48 1.91
C VAL A 268 -19.11 11.88 2.43
N HIS A 269 -19.67 12.97 1.94
CA HIS A 269 -20.94 13.52 2.40
C HIS A 269 -22.03 13.27 1.36
N TYR A 270 -22.68 12.10 1.45
CA TYR A 270 -23.87 11.76 0.66
C TYR A 270 -25.08 12.58 1.12
N ARG A 271 -25.11 13.86 0.76
CA ARG A 271 -26.19 14.80 1.12
C ARG A 271 -27.22 14.86 0.00
N PRO A 272 -28.51 15.09 0.31
CA PRO A 272 -29.59 15.15 -0.69
C PRO A 272 -29.37 16.17 -1.82
N ALA A 273 -28.59 17.23 -1.57
CA ALA A 273 -28.29 18.30 -2.53
C ALA A 273 -26.90 18.17 -3.18
N THR A 274 -26.20 17.06 -2.97
CA THR A 274 -24.85 16.84 -3.50
C THR A 274 -24.90 15.74 -4.53
N ASP A 275 -24.86 16.12 -5.81
CA ASP A 275 -24.70 15.15 -6.89
C ASP A 275 -23.31 14.50 -6.78
N LEU A 276 -23.28 13.19 -6.93
CA LEU A 276 -22.02 12.47 -7.09
C LEU A 276 -21.36 12.95 -8.38
N PRO A 277 -20.07 13.31 -8.34
CA PRO A 277 -19.36 13.75 -9.53
C PRO A 277 -19.26 12.59 -10.53
N THR A 278 -19.78 12.82 -11.72
CA THR A 278 -19.71 11.89 -12.86
C THR A 278 -18.39 12.07 -13.60
N LEU A 279 -17.29 11.68 -12.96
CA LEU A 279 -16.01 11.51 -13.63
C LEU A 279 -16.05 10.23 -14.47
N ASN A 280 -15.62 10.31 -15.73
CA ASN A 280 -15.39 9.13 -16.55
C ASN A 280 -14.07 8.45 -16.16
N GLU A 281 -13.84 7.23 -16.68
CA GLU A 281 -12.64 6.45 -16.40
C GLU A 281 -11.33 7.20 -16.69
N GLN A 282 -11.28 7.93 -17.80
CA GLN A 282 -10.08 8.67 -18.20
C GLN A 282 -9.77 9.82 -17.23
N ALA A 283 -10.81 10.52 -16.76
CA ALA A 283 -10.67 11.55 -15.76
C ALA A 283 -10.19 10.95 -14.42
N TRP A 284 -10.72 9.80 -14.01
CA TRP A 284 -10.21 9.11 -12.82
C TRP A 284 -8.74 8.74 -12.92
N LYS A 285 -8.32 8.16 -14.04
CA LYS A 285 -6.90 7.82 -14.28
C LYS A 285 -6.00 9.05 -14.16
N LEU A 286 -6.37 10.17 -14.79
CA LEU A 286 -5.60 11.42 -14.73
C LEU A 286 -5.53 12.00 -13.31
N LEU A 287 -6.63 11.95 -12.56
CA LEU A 287 -6.68 12.45 -11.19
C LEU A 287 -5.78 11.63 -10.26
N LEU A 288 -5.84 10.31 -10.38
CA LEU A 288 -5.05 9.40 -9.54
C LEU A 288 -3.57 9.46 -9.90
N ASP A 289 -3.23 9.57 -11.18
CA ASP A 289 -1.85 9.83 -11.62
C ASP A 289 -1.30 11.11 -11.01
N PHE A 290 -2.08 12.19 -11.06
CA PHE A 290 -1.75 13.46 -10.43
C PHE A 290 -1.58 13.34 -8.91
N LEU A 291 -2.48 12.62 -8.23
CA LEU A 291 -2.37 12.40 -6.78
C LEU A 291 -1.11 11.64 -6.40
N VAL A 292 -0.78 10.55 -7.11
CA VAL A 292 0.44 9.78 -6.83
C VAL A 292 1.70 10.61 -7.10
N GLU A 293 1.71 11.43 -8.15
CA GLU A 293 2.82 12.35 -8.42
C GLU A 293 3.04 13.35 -7.28
N ILE A 294 1.99 14.01 -6.79
CA ILE A 294 2.12 14.95 -5.67
C ILE A 294 2.46 14.21 -4.36
N ILE A 295 1.99 12.98 -4.15
CA ILE A 295 2.38 12.16 -2.98
C ILE A 295 3.89 11.92 -3.03
N SER A 296 4.41 11.41 -4.15
CA SER A 296 5.85 11.17 -4.31
C SER A 296 6.67 12.43 -4.07
N PHE A 297 6.26 13.56 -4.65
CA PHE A 297 6.95 14.83 -4.47
C PHE A 297 6.92 15.32 -3.00
N LEU A 298 5.72 15.41 -2.40
CA LEU A 298 5.55 16.00 -1.08
C LEU A 298 6.23 15.17 0.02
N TYR A 299 6.15 13.84 -0.05
CA TYR A 299 6.85 12.97 0.90
C TYR A 299 8.37 13.00 0.70
N GLY A 300 8.85 13.16 -0.54
CA GLY A 300 10.26 13.45 -0.81
C GLY A 300 10.71 14.76 -0.17
N LYS A 301 9.95 15.84 -0.39
CA LYS A 301 10.21 17.19 0.12
C LYS A 301 10.22 17.26 1.66
N PHE A 302 9.22 16.68 2.30
CA PHE A 302 9.05 16.74 3.76
C PHE A 302 9.74 15.57 4.49
N ARG A 303 10.54 14.74 3.81
CA ARG A 303 11.20 13.57 4.41
C ARG A 303 11.91 13.88 5.75
N PRO A 304 12.72 14.94 5.89
CA PRO A 304 13.41 15.23 7.16
C PRO A 304 12.45 15.52 8.33
N GLU A 305 11.23 15.93 8.01
CA GLU A 305 10.22 16.42 8.96
C GLU A 305 9.17 15.35 9.31
N LEU A 306 9.23 14.23 8.61
CA LEU A 306 8.39 13.05 8.82
C LEU A 306 9.11 11.99 9.67
N ILE A 307 10.44 12.03 9.73
CA ILE A 307 11.24 11.11 10.53
C ILE A 307 11.31 11.62 11.97
N THR A 308 10.88 10.80 12.91
CA THR A 308 10.95 11.08 14.35
C THR A 308 12.20 10.46 14.95
N THR A 309 13.39 10.77 14.45
CA THR A 309 14.63 10.35 15.13
C THR A 309 14.90 11.24 16.34
N GLY A 310 14.55 10.74 17.54
CA GLY A 310 15.04 11.26 18.83
C GLY A 310 14.09 11.18 20.03
N ALA A 311 14.27 10.14 20.87
CA ALA A 311 13.93 10.00 22.30
C ALA A 311 12.46 9.76 22.74
N ALA A 312 12.06 8.48 22.82
CA ALA A 312 11.41 7.88 24.00
C ALA A 312 11.39 6.34 23.91
N ALA A 313 12.58 5.73 23.87
CA ALA A 313 12.76 4.31 24.22
C ALA A 313 13.51 4.23 25.55
N SER A 314 12.98 4.85 26.60
CA SER A 314 13.31 4.54 27.99
C SER A 314 12.28 5.18 28.93
N SER A 315 11.13 4.53 29.10
CA SER A 315 10.52 4.45 30.43
C SER A 315 10.59 2.99 30.84
N ALA A 316 11.77 2.62 31.34
CA ALA A 316 11.85 1.54 32.29
C ALA A 316 10.85 1.87 33.41
N VAL A 317 9.86 1.01 33.60
CA VAL A 317 9.11 0.97 34.86
C VAL A 317 10.12 0.56 35.93
N PRO A 318 10.43 1.40 36.93
CA PRO A 318 11.21 0.95 38.06
C PRO A 318 10.29 0.33 39.10
N ALA A 319 10.62 -0.92 39.44
CA ALA A 319 10.14 -1.74 40.57
C ALA A 319 8.63 -2.07 40.63
#